data_AF-A0A955IU03-F1
#
_entry.id   AF-A0A955IU03-F1
#
_cell.length_a   1.000
_cell.length_b   1.000
_cell.length_c   1.000
_cell.angle_alpha   90.00
_cell.angle_beta   90.00
_cell.angle_gamma   90.00
#
_symmetry.space_group_name_H-M   'P 1'
#
loop_
_entity.id
_entity.type
_entity.pdbx_description
1 polymer ?
#
loop_
_entity_poly.entity_id
_entity_poly.type
_entity_poly.pdbx_seq_one_letter_code
_entity_poly.pdbx_strand_id
1 'polypeptide(L)'
;YVFDGSSGSGRNALFTGQAADPARWHLYSGSSPVTVGPPVGTGVVQVHTVTFDDGFNEHRINGEIASGGGAPLQALRGLILGARYTTDFHLDGAISEVLIYEGVLGEDDRSAIESYLLDKHPITDPDEPPVVVDVFAGGDGLYDTYRIPSILTTEAGTILAFAEGRANASDHARNDIVMRRSTDGGDTWSPVTVLHDAGGDSLNDPLVLQVRDGVHAGRVYLCYMSFPEGCHTNCVPLGYGAGTSRNWLMWSDDDGVTWTAPFDVTESFRRETTNFAGTPGVGFQKRHEPFQGRLVFPLRQGPAGSVKMYALFSDDGGDTWTRGDLVDDSQTVGGGDEVQMVELPDGSLLLNARSYAATNHRKMARSLDGGATWTPLTDTSLIEPQVMGSLVSLTEAGDGFDASRLLYAGPNSSSSRVDGSIWVSEDGGASWAFARSIFPGSYAYSVLTVIDPCEEIGCLFERDGYRFISLARIHPTWLLGERDGGCPCVADVNGDGALDIFDILAFLALLDGGDVGADWNGDTVLDIFDVLGFLEAFDAGC
;
A
#
# COMPACT_ATOMS: atom_id res chain seq x y z
N TYR A 1 -24.07 -23.46 -21.14
CA TYR A 1 -24.30 -24.74 -21.85
C TYR A 1 -25.73 -24.90 -22.27
N VAL A 2 -25.96 -25.04 -23.57
CA VAL A 2 -27.25 -25.42 -24.17
C VAL A 2 -27.01 -26.74 -24.91
N PHE A 3 -27.87 -27.77 -24.76
CA PHE A 3 -27.63 -29.11 -25.36
C PHE A 3 -28.87 -29.72 -26.03
N ASP A 4 -28.67 -30.47 -27.12
CA ASP A 4 -29.71 -31.12 -27.97
C ASP A 4 -29.98 -32.60 -27.61
N GLY A 5 -29.76 -32.97 -26.34
CA GLY A 5 -30.10 -34.22 -25.66
C GLY A 5 -29.89 -35.59 -26.33
N SER A 6 -29.02 -35.74 -27.33
CA SER A 6 -28.61 -37.08 -27.78
C SER A 6 -27.56 -37.72 -26.84
N SER A 7 -27.69 -39.01 -26.52
CA SER A 7 -26.93 -39.70 -25.46
C SER A 7 -25.91 -40.75 -25.96
N GLY A 8 -25.29 -40.57 -27.14
CA GLY A 8 -24.51 -41.68 -27.72
C GLY A 8 -23.24 -41.40 -28.51
N SER A 9 -23.04 -40.22 -29.12
CA SER A 9 -21.95 -40.08 -30.12
C SER A 9 -21.31 -38.70 -30.24
N GLY A 10 -21.31 -37.91 -29.17
CA GLY A 10 -20.74 -36.56 -29.18
C GLY A 10 -21.83 -35.50 -29.34
N ARG A 11 -22.07 -34.75 -28.27
CA ARG A 11 -23.02 -33.62 -28.25
C ARG A 11 -22.32 -32.37 -28.80
N ASN A 12 -23.03 -31.60 -29.61
CA ASN A 12 -22.63 -30.24 -29.96
C ASN A 12 -22.71 -29.37 -28.69
N ALA A 13 -21.63 -28.72 -28.29
CA ALA A 13 -21.57 -27.90 -27.09
C ALA A 13 -21.21 -26.47 -27.49
N LEU A 14 -22.08 -25.48 -27.31
CA LEU A 14 -21.73 -24.14 -27.78
C LEU A 14 -20.71 -23.41 -26.89
N PHE A 15 -20.65 -23.64 -25.58
CA PHE A 15 -19.79 -22.85 -24.67
C PHE A 15 -19.11 -23.74 -23.64
N THR A 16 -17.78 -23.71 -23.57
CA THR A 16 -16.99 -24.32 -22.48
C THR A 16 -15.78 -23.47 -22.13
N GLY A 17 -15.43 -23.39 -20.85
CA GLY A 17 -14.08 -23.00 -20.42
C GLY A 17 -13.08 -24.15 -20.58
N GLN A 18 -11.93 -23.81 -21.20
CA GLN A 18 -10.63 -24.49 -21.33
C GLN A 18 -10.38 -25.68 -22.28
N ALA A 19 -9.17 -25.65 -22.88
CA ALA A 19 -8.26 -26.80 -22.96
C ALA A 19 -6.74 -26.44 -22.93
N ALA A 20 -6.31 -25.17 -22.92
CA ALA A 20 -4.87 -24.82 -22.81
C ALA A 20 -4.53 -23.40 -22.25
N ASP A 21 -5.46 -22.44 -22.26
CA ASP A 21 -5.23 -21.05 -21.84
C ASP A 21 -6.38 -20.58 -20.93
N PRO A 22 -6.16 -20.33 -19.62
CA PRO A 22 -7.19 -19.92 -18.66
C PRO A 22 -7.79 -18.56 -18.97
N ALA A 23 -7.13 -17.74 -19.77
CA ALA A 23 -7.63 -16.44 -20.13
C ALA A 23 -8.54 -16.46 -21.36
N ARG A 24 -8.88 -17.58 -22.01
CA ARG A 24 -9.66 -17.54 -23.28
C ARG A 24 -10.96 -18.34 -23.27
N TRP A 25 -11.98 -17.80 -23.93
CA TRP A 25 -13.21 -18.52 -24.23
C TRP A 25 -13.04 -19.43 -25.46
N HIS A 26 -13.57 -20.65 -25.36
CA HIS A 26 -13.54 -21.64 -26.44
C HIS A 26 -14.96 -22.04 -26.86
N LEU A 27 -15.22 -22.00 -28.17
CA LEU A 27 -16.49 -22.41 -28.79
C LEU A 27 -16.34 -23.81 -29.43
N TYR A 28 -17.28 -24.73 -29.19
CA TYR A 28 -17.22 -26.11 -29.68
C TYR A 28 -18.31 -26.44 -30.71
N SER A 29 -18.07 -26.14 -31.99
CA SER A 29 -18.95 -26.60 -33.08
C SER A 29 -18.54 -28.00 -33.58
N GLY A 30 -19.14 -29.04 -33.02
CA GLY A 30 -19.26 -30.38 -33.63
C GLY A 30 -18.01 -31.24 -33.80
N SER A 31 -16.77 -30.72 -33.73
CA SER A 31 -15.57 -31.60 -33.69
C SER A 31 -14.25 -30.97 -33.25
N SER A 32 -14.11 -29.64 -33.12
CA SER A 32 -12.88 -29.01 -32.62
C SER A 32 -13.16 -27.66 -31.93
N PRO A 33 -12.45 -27.32 -30.84
CA PRO A 33 -12.55 -25.99 -30.24
C PRO A 33 -12.02 -24.92 -31.18
N VAL A 34 -12.77 -23.84 -31.33
CA VAL A 34 -12.26 -22.58 -31.87
C VAL A 34 -11.96 -21.68 -30.67
N THR A 35 -10.74 -21.18 -30.58
CA THR A 35 -10.39 -20.10 -29.64
C THR A 35 -11.01 -18.81 -30.14
N VAL A 36 -11.83 -18.15 -29.33
CA VAL A 36 -12.58 -16.95 -29.73
C VAL A 36 -12.33 -15.83 -28.73
N GLY A 37 -11.96 -14.65 -29.24
CA GLY A 37 -11.78 -13.44 -28.44
C GLY A 37 -10.37 -13.23 -27.85
N PRO A 38 -10.10 -12.01 -27.32
CA PRO A 38 -8.89 -11.70 -26.56
C PRO A 38 -8.88 -12.41 -25.20
N PRO A 39 -7.72 -12.49 -24.52
CA PRO A 39 -7.66 -13.01 -23.17
C PRO A 39 -8.54 -12.17 -22.22
N VAL A 40 -9.31 -12.82 -21.34
CA VAL A 40 -10.09 -12.26 -20.25
C VAL A 40 -9.18 -12.26 -19.01
N GLY A 41 -8.77 -11.06 -18.59
CA GLY A 41 -8.08 -10.87 -17.32
C GLY A 41 -9.03 -11.06 -16.14
N THR A 42 -8.47 -11.21 -14.94
CA THR A 42 -9.23 -11.08 -13.70
C THR A 42 -9.89 -9.69 -13.66
N GLY A 43 -11.17 -9.60 -13.28
CA GLY A 43 -11.90 -8.31 -13.21
C GLY A 43 -12.57 -7.84 -14.52
N VAL A 44 -12.34 -8.52 -15.65
CA VAL A 44 -12.94 -8.13 -16.94
C VAL A 44 -14.35 -8.73 -17.10
N VAL A 45 -15.37 -7.87 -17.12
CA VAL A 45 -16.74 -8.26 -17.53
C VAL A 45 -16.85 -8.25 -19.06
N GLN A 46 -17.43 -9.31 -19.63
CA GLN A 46 -17.76 -9.39 -21.05
C GLN A 46 -19.25 -9.71 -21.19
N VAL A 47 -19.91 -9.06 -22.15
CA VAL A 47 -21.27 -9.43 -22.55
C VAL A 47 -21.17 -10.41 -23.72
N HIS A 48 -21.63 -11.63 -23.47
CA HIS A 48 -21.72 -12.68 -24.47
C HIS A 48 -23.16 -12.81 -24.94
N THR A 49 -23.39 -12.58 -26.23
CA THR A 49 -24.72 -12.78 -26.84
C THR A 49 -24.70 -13.99 -27.74
N VAL A 50 -25.68 -14.87 -27.58
CA VAL A 50 -25.80 -16.10 -28.35
C VAL A 50 -27.17 -16.18 -28.97
N THR A 51 -27.20 -16.37 -30.28
CA THR A 51 -28.43 -16.50 -31.05
C THR A 51 -28.53 -17.88 -31.68
N PHE A 52 -29.73 -18.45 -31.64
CA PHE A 52 -30.10 -19.69 -32.30
C PHE A 52 -31.27 -19.40 -33.24
N ASP A 53 -30.99 -19.43 -34.54
CA ASP A 53 -31.96 -19.27 -35.61
C ASP A 53 -32.00 -20.54 -36.47
N ASP A 54 -33.06 -20.79 -37.23
CA ASP A 54 -33.33 -22.04 -37.95
C ASP A 54 -32.13 -22.54 -38.81
N GLY A 55 -31.28 -23.37 -38.22
CA GLY A 55 -30.07 -23.91 -38.84
C GLY A 55 -28.81 -23.05 -38.72
N PHE A 56 -28.85 -21.91 -38.03
CA PHE A 56 -27.70 -21.02 -37.81
C PHE A 56 -27.53 -20.62 -36.34
N ASN A 57 -26.29 -20.58 -35.86
CA ASN A 57 -25.95 -19.99 -34.57
C ASN A 57 -24.96 -18.83 -34.75
N GLU A 58 -25.12 -17.79 -33.93
CA GLU A 58 -24.21 -16.66 -33.86
C GLU A 58 -23.78 -16.43 -32.41
N HIS A 59 -22.52 -16.09 -32.21
CA HIS A 59 -21.98 -15.66 -30.92
C HIS A 59 -21.28 -14.32 -31.09
N ARG A 60 -21.64 -13.37 -30.24
CA ARG A 60 -21.01 -12.04 -30.13
C ARG A 60 -20.35 -11.86 -28.77
N ILE A 61 -19.29 -11.05 -28.76
CA ILE A 61 -18.62 -10.56 -27.56
C ILE A 61 -18.64 -9.04 -27.64
N ASN A 62 -19.25 -8.38 -26.65
CA ASN A 62 -19.36 -6.92 -26.59
C ASN A 62 -19.92 -6.32 -27.90
N GLY A 63 -20.95 -6.95 -28.47
CA GLY A 63 -21.59 -6.55 -29.73
C GLY A 63 -20.92 -7.02 -31.02
N GLU A 64 -19.65 -7.41 -30.98
CA GLU A 64 -18.88 -7.85 -32.15
C GLU A 64 -19.07 -9.34 -32.45
N ILE A 65 -19.21 -9.71 -33.74
CA ILE A 65 -19.34 -11.11 -34.16
C ILE A 65 -18.04 -11.84 -33.86
N ALA A 66 -18.12 -12.78 -32.93
CA ALA A 66 -16.98 -13.56 -32.48
C ALA A 66 -16.92 -14.91 -33.21
N SER A 67 -18.07 -15.51 -33.48
CA SER A 67 -18.18 -16.73 -34.29
C SER A 67 -19.62 -16.97 -34.79
N GLY A 68 -19.77 -17.82 -35.81
CA GLY A 68 -21.08 -18.27 -36.28
C GLY A 68 -20.96 -19.56 -37.10
N GLY A 69 -22.07 -20.31 -37.22
CA GLY A 69 -22.04 -21.61 -37.89
C GLY A 69 -23.41 -22.29 -38.02
N GLY A 70 -23.39 -23.57 -38.43
CA GLY A 70 -24.59 -24.37 -38.53
C GLY A 70 -25.10 -24.80 -37.15
N ALA A 71 -26.38 -24.53 -36.86
CA ALA A 71 -27.02 -24.98 -35.62
C ALA A 71 -27.44 -26.46 -35.70
N PRO A 72 -27.55 -27.17 -34.56
CA PRO A 72 -28.08 -28.54 -34.54
C PRO A 72 -29.53 -28.57 -35.04
N LEU A 73 -29.86 -29.56 -35.88
CA LEU A 73 -31.23 -29.79 -36.39
C LEU A 73 -32.17 -30.41 -35.32
N GLN A 74 -31.67 -30.70 -34.12
CA GLN A 74 -32.44 -31.33 -33.04
C GLN A 74 -32.85 -30.31 -31.98
N ALA A 75 -34.05 -30.49 -31.43
CA ALA A 75 -34.56 -29.64 -30.35
C ALA A 75 -33.65 -29.70 -29.11
N LEU A 76 -33.42 -28.53 -28.52
CA LEU A 76 -32.69 -28.38 -27.27
C LEU A 76 -33.44 -29.06 -26.12
N ARG A 77 -32.71 -29.70 -25.21
CA ARG A 77 -33.24 -30.53 -24.11
C ARG A 77 -32.87 -30.03 -22.72
N GLY A 78 -32.03 -29.00 -22.62
CA GLY A 78 -31.74 -28.34 -21.35
C GLY A 78 -30.63 -27.29 -21.43
N LEU A 79 -30.52 -26.55 -20.33
CA LEU A 79 -29.52 -25.52 -20.08
C LEU A 79 -28.75 -25.85 -18.80
N ILE A 80 -27.42 -25.73 -18.85
CA ILE A 80 -26.52 -25.77 -17.68
C ILE A 80 -25.67 -24.49 -17.75
N LEU A 81 -25.42 -23.82 -16.63
CA LEU A 81 -24.51 -22.68 -16.58
C LEU A 81 -23.15 -23.14 -16.01
N GLY A 82 -22.05 -22.61 -16.55
CA GLY A 82 -20.72 -22.80 -15.98
C GLY A 82 -20.02 -24.17 -16.13
N ALA A 83 -20.63 -25.24 -16.68
CA ALA A 83 -19.91 -26.53 -16.84
C ALA A 83 -20.46 -27.49 -17.90
N ARG A 84 -19.58 -28.30 -18.53
CA ARG A 84 -19.98 -29.37 -19.45
C ARG A 84 -20.52 -30.51 -18.63
N TYR A 85 -21.50 -31.21 -19.20
CA TYR A 85 -22.07 -32.41 -18.59
C TYR A 85 -21.01 -33.46 -18.21
N THR A 86 -19.87 -33.48 -18.92
CA THR A 86 -18.65 -34.17 -18.51
C THR A 86 -17.81 -33.18 -17.71
N THR A 87 -17.56 -33.46 -16.43
CA THR A 87 -16.95 -32.56 -15.42
C THR A 87 -15.56 -31.99 -15.77
N ASP A 88 -14.97 -32.37 -16.89
CA ASP A 88 -13.60 -32.01 -17.28
C ASP A 88 -13.47 -30.58 -17.85
N PHE A 89 -14.58 -29.90 -18.15
CA PHE A 89 -14.58 -28.54 -18.71
C PHE A 89 -15.59 -27.64 -17.98
N HIS A 90 -15.11 -26.63 -17.27
CA HIS A 90 -15.90 -25.72 -16.45
C HIS A 90 -15.43 -24.27 -16.63
N LEU A 91 -16.32 -23.33 -16.33
CA LEU A 91 -16.00 -21.92 -16.21
C LEU A 91 -15.19 -21.73 -14.92
N ASP A 92 -14.05 -21.06 -15.05
CA ASP A 92 -13.26 -20.55 -13.93
C ASP A 92 -13.48 -19.03 -13.86
N GLY A 93 -14.58 -18.64 -13.21
CA GLY A 93 -15.07 -17.26 -13.18
C GLY A 93 -16.51 -17.14 -12.67
N ALA A 94 -16.97 -15.91 -12.46
CA ALA A 94 -18.33 -15.60 -12.02
C ALA A 94 -19.27 -15.36 -13.21
N ILE A 95 -20.55 -15.67 -13.02
CA ILE A 95 -21.63 -15.27 -13.95
C ILE A 95 -22.50 -14.26 -13.20
N SER A 96 -22.39 -12.99 -13.57
CA SER A 96 -23.12 -11.91 -12.90
C SER A 96 -24.60 -11.93 -13.24
N GLU A 97 -24.95 -12.10 -14.51
CA GLU A 97 -26.35 -12.11 -14.97
C GLU A 97 -26.51 -12.92 -16.26
N VAL A 98 -27.65 -13.60 -16.40
CA VAL A 98 -28.03 -14.33 -17.63
C VAL A 98 -29.46 -14.01 -17.99
N LEU A 99 -29.66 -13.48 -19.18
CA LEU A 99 -30.98 -13.19 -19.75
C LEU A 99 -31.27 -14.20 -20.87
N ILE A 100 -32.45 -14.81 -20.84
CA ILE A 100 -32.86 -15.85 -21.80
C ILE A 100 -34.19 -15.42 -22.42
N TYR A 101 -34.21 -15.37 -23.75
CA TYR A 101 -35.36 -14.96 -24.54
C TYR A 101 -35.89 -16.13 -25.38
N GLU A 102 -37.21 -16.14 -25.57
CA GLU A 102 -37.86 -17.06 -26.52
C GLU A 102 -37.84 -16.43 -27.91
N GLY A 103 -37.03 -16.99 -28.81
CA GLY A 103 -36.86 -16.50 -30.18
C GLY A 103 -35.62 -15.63 -30.37
N VAL A 104 -35.35 -15.30 -31.63
CA VAL A 104 -34.21 -14.47 -32.05
C VAL A 104 -34.57 -13.01 -31.83
N LEU A 105 -33.76 -12.31 -31.04
CA LEU A 105 -33.90 -10.86 -30.84
C LEU A 105 -33.50 -10.10 -32.11
N GLY A 106 -34.21 -9.02 -32.41
CA GLY A 106 -33.78 -8.06 -33.43
C GLY A 106 -32.48 -7.36 -33.02
N GLU A 107 -31.79 -6.75 -33.98
CA GLU A 107 -30.51 -6.07 -33.74
C GLU A 107 -30.63 -4.96 -32.69
N ASP A 108 -31.68 -4.13 -32.79
CA ASP A 108 -31.92 -3.02 -31.86
C ASP A 108 -32.19 -3.51 -30.43
N ASP A 109 -33.06 -4.51 -30.26
CA ASP A 109 -33.38 -5.08 -28.94
C ASP A 109 -32.15 -5.73 -28.31
N ARG A 110 -31.38 -6.46 -29.13
CA ARG A 110 -30.13 -7.08 -28.70
C ARG A 110 -29.13 -6.03 -28.23
N SER A 111 -28.89 -5.00 -29.03
CA SER A 111 -27.97 -3.91 -28.67
C SER A 111 -28.42 -3.18 -27.41
N ALA A 112 -29.73 -2.94 -27.23
CA ALA A 112 -30.25 -2.34 -26.00
C ALA A 112 -30.01 -3.21 -24.75
N ILE A 113 -30.14 -4.53 -24.88
CA ILE A 113 -29.86 -5.48 -23.80
C ILE A 113 -28.35 -5.53 -23.49
N GLU A 114 -27.51 -5.55 -24.53
CA GLU A 114 -26.05 -5.51 -24.36
C GLU A 114 -25.62 -4.23 -23.63
N SER A 115 -26.18 -3.07 -24.01
CA SER A 115 -25.96 -1.81 -23.31
C SER A 115 -26.46 -1.86 -21.86
N TYR A 116 -27.67 -2.37 -21.60
CA TYR A 116 -28.17 -2.53 -20.22
C TYR A 116 -27.25 -3.39 -19.36
N LEU A 117 -26.71 -4.50 -19.90
CA LEU A 117 -25.81 -5.37 -19.16
C LEU A 117 -24.46 -4.69 -18.90
N LEU A 118 -23.92 -3.96 -19.87
CA LEU A 118 -22.69 -3.18 -19.69
C LEU A 118 -22.88 -2.02 -18.70
N ASP A 119 -24.02 -1.34 -18.71
CA ASP A 119 -24.31 -0.23 -17.80
C ASP A 119 -24.55 -0.71 -16.36
N LYS A 120 -25.16 -1.90 -16.20
CA LYS A 120 -25.49 -2.48 -14.88
C LYS A 120 -24.33 -3.21 -14.23
N HIS A 121 -23.46 -3.77 -15.04
CA HIS A 121 -22.20 -4.39 -14.61
C HIS A 121 -21.04 -3.59 -15.23
N PRO A 122 -20.94 -2.28 -14.91
CA PRO A 122 -19.93 -1.42 -15.50
C PRO A 122 -18.55 -1.91 -15.10
N ILE A 123 -17.56 -1.58 -15.92
CA ILE A 123 -16.16 -1.82 -15.62
C ILE A 123 -15.83 -1.02 -14.35
N THR A 124 -15.66 -1.70 -13.23
CA THR A 124 -15.16 -1.15 -11.96
C THR A 124 -13.87 -1.85 -11.58
N ASP A 125 -12.84 -1.74 -12.43
CA ASP A 125 -11.47 -1.83 -11.93
C ASP A 125 -10.68 -0.68 -12.57
N PRO A 126 -10.03 0.20 -11.79
CA PRO A 126 -8.95 1.02 -12.29
C PRO A 126 -7.78 0.09 -12.64
N ASP A 127 -7.86 -0.61 -13.77
CA ASP A 127 -6.88 -1.59 -14.24
C ASP A 127 -5.58 -0.94 -14.74
N GLU A 128 -5.43 0.38 -14.60
CA GLU A 128 -4.15 1.01 -14.88
C GLU A 128 -3.15 0.57 -13.80
N PRO A 129 -2.02 -0.07 -14.19
CA PRO A 129 -0.99 -0.41 -13.23
C PRO A 129 -0.53 0.88 -12.53
N PRO A 130 0.01 0.76 -11.29
CA PRO A 130 0.47 1.91 -10.53
C PRO A 130 1.32 2.85 -11.39
N VAL A 131 1.02 4.14 -11.35
CA VAL A 131 1.87 5.14 -12.00
C VAL A 131 3.19 5.17 -11.24
N VAL A 132 4.29 4.94 -11.93
CA VAL A 132 5.63 4.95 -11.33
C VAL A 132 6.38 6.20 -11.76
N VAL A 133 6.66 7.08 -10.81
CA VAL A 133 7.37 8.34 -11.01
C VAL A 133 8.77 8.25 -10.41
N ASP A 134 9.79 8.62 -11.18
CA ASP A 134 11.16 8.67 -10.68
C ASP A 134 11.39 9.90 -9.81
N VAL A 135 11.71 9.66 -8.54
CA VAL A 135 11.94 10.72 -7.55
C VAL A 135 13.43 11.04 -7.49
N PHE A 136 14.28 10.03 -7.34
CA PHE A 136 15.74 10.17 -7.36
C PHE A 136 16.36 9.28 -8.43
N ALA A 137 17.31 9.82 -9.18
CA ALA A 137 18.04 9.10 -10.22
C ALA A 137 19.55 9.26 -9.99
N GLY A 138 20.25 8.15 -9.74
CA GLY A 138 21.70 8.16 -9.60
C GLY A 138 22.41 8.58 -10.89
N GLY A 139 23.59 9.18 -10.75
CA GLY A 139 24.38 9.68 -11.89
C GLY A 139 23.78 10.92 -12.55
N ASP A 140 22.97 11.68 -11.82
CA ASP A 140 22.35 12.95 -12.24
C ASP A 140 23.33 14.14 -12.24
N GLY A 141 24.57 13.92 -11.78
CA GLY A 141 25.61 14.94 -11.64
C GLY A 141 25.73 15.53 -10.23
N LEU A 142 24.82 15.18 -9.31
CA LEU A 142 24.91 15.53 -7.89
C LEU A 142 25.47 14.35 -7.08
N TYR A 143 24.85 13.17 -7.21
CA TYR A 143 25.28 11.96 -6.53
C TYR A 143 25.39 10.78 -7.50
N ASP A 144 26.29 9.85 -7.21
CA ASP A 144 26.45 8.62 -7.99
C ASP A 144 25.23 7.71 -7.82
N THR A 145 24.78 7.55 -6.57
CA THR A 145 23.67 6.67 -6.21
C THR A 145 22.82 7.33 -5.13
N TYR A 146 21.49 7.16 -5.19
CA TYR A 146 20.58 7.45 -4.08
C TYR A 146 20.06 6.14 -3.49
N ARG A 147 19.99 6.03 -2.17
CA ARG A 147 19.55 4.82 -1.46
C ARG A 147 18.75 5.16 -0.21
N ILE A 148 18.11 4.15 0.34
CA ILE A 148 17.46 4.16 1.65
C ILE A 148 16.34 5.21 1.72
N PRO A 149 15.21 4.94 1.02
CA PRO A 149 14.07 5.85 1.00
C PRO A 149 13.41 5.99 2.37
N SER A 150 12.90 7.19 2.64
CA SER A 150 11.90 7.49 3.66
C SER A 150 10.90 8.47 3.08
N ILE A 151 9.61 8.31 3.36
CA ILE A 151 8.55 9.13 2.77
C ILE A 151 7.45 9.41 3.79
N LEU A 152 6.87 10.59 3.68
CA LEU A 152 5.70 11.01 4.46
C LEU A 152 4.83 11.93 3.61
N THR A 153 3.52 11.67 3.58
CA THR A 153 2.51 12.67 3.21
C THR A 153 2.14 13.43 4.48
N THR A 154 2.24 14.75 4.45
CA THR A 154 1.87 15.61 5.58
C THR A 154 0.36 15.83 5.63
N GLU A 155 -0.18 16.27 6.77
CA GLU A 155 -1.60 16.65 6.90
C GLU A 155 -2.04 17.75 5.91
N ALA A 156 -1.09 18.52 5.34
CA ALA A 156 -1.36 19.51 4.29
C ALA A 156 -1.38 18.92 2.87
N GLY A 157 -1.22 17.59 2.72
CA GLY A 157 -1.17 16.90 1.42
C GLY A 157 0.17 16.98 0.68
N THR A 158 1.20 17.57 1.29
CA THR A 158 2.55 17.62 0.72
C THR A 158 3.25 16.28 0.92
N ILE A 159 3.95 15.79 -0.11
CA ILE A 159 4.77 14.59 -0.01
C ILE A 159 6.24 14.96 0.12
N LEU A 160 6.87 14.50 1.20
CA LEU A 160 8.29 14.67 1.49
C LEU A 160 9.00 13.31 1.31
N ALA A 161 9.88 13.23 0.32
CA ALA A 161 10.70 12.05 0.07
C ALA A 161 12.16 12.34 0.43
N PHE A 162 12.73 11.49 1.29
CA PHE A 162 14.10 11.56 1.77
C PHE A 162 14.92 10.38 1.26
N ALA A 163 16.22 10.59 1.09
CA ALA A 163 17.16 9.54 0.74
C ALA A 163 18.56 9.87 1.24
N GLU A 164 19.43 8.87 1.22
CA GLU A 164 20.87 9.07 1.24
C GLU A 164 21.34 9.46 -0.17
N GLY A 165 21.94 10.64 -0.32
CA GLY A 165 22.71 11.00 -1.50
C GLY A 165 24.13 10.48 -1.36
N ARG A 166 24.50 9.41 -2.07
CA ARG A 166 25.79 8.73 -1.90
C ARG A 166 26.81 9.18 -2.93
N ALA A 167 28.00 9.57 -2.47
CA ALA A 167 29.12 9.90 -3.35
C ALA A 167 29.60 8.72 -4.24
N ASN A 168 29.29 7.48 -3.85
CA ASN A 168 29.44 6.26 -4.65
C ASN A 168 28.51 5.16 -4.12
N ALA A 169 28.39 4.04 -4.83
CA ALA A 169 27.51 2.92 -4.48
C ALA A 169 27.77 2.23 -3.11
N SER A 170 28.85 2.56 -2.38
CA SER A 170 29.12 1.99 -1.05
C SER A 170 28.08 2.39 -0.01
N ASP A 171 27.83 1.53 0.97
CA ASP A 171 26.85 1.76 2.03
C ASP A 171 27.18 2.94 2.93
N HIS A 172 28.45 3.07 3.28
CA HIS A 172 28.98 4.15 4.11
C HIS A 172 29.98 4.97 3.29
N ALA A 173 29.54 5.50 2.14
CA ALA A 173 30.33 6.46 1.38
C ALA A 173 30.29 7.83 2.08
N ARG A 174 30.64 8.92 1.39
CA ARG A 174 30.32 10.27 1.85
C ARG A 174 28.86 10.52 1.50
N ASN A 175 27.98 10.06 2.37
CA ASN A 175 26.54 10.11 2.18
C ASN A 175 25.99 11.37 2.83
N ASP A 176 25.15 12.09 2.10
CA ASP A 176 24.39 13.23 2.61
C ASP A 176 22.91 12.85 2.81
N ILE A 177 22.21 13.60 3.65
CA ILE A 177 20.74 13.48 3.74
C ILE A 177 20.12 14.48 2.79
N VAL A 178 19.34 13.98 1.84
CA VAL A 178 18.69 14.77 0.81
C VAL A 178 17.19 14.59 0.82
N MET A 179 16.48 15.56 0.25
CA MET A 179 15.03 15.56 0.16
C MET A 179 14.56 16.08 -1.20
N ARG A 180 13.41 15.56 -1.65
CA ARG A 180 12.54 16.19 -2.65
C ARG A 180 11.13 16.33 -2.08
N ARG A 181 10.43 17.34 -2.55
CA ARG A 181 9.08 17.73 -2.11
C ARG A 181 8.13 17.76 -3.31
N SER A 182 6.93 17.24 -3.14
CA SER A 182 5.81 17.32 -4.10
C SER A 182 4.58 17.94 -3.42
N THR A 183 3.83 18.74 -4.18
CA THR A 183 2.57 19.39 -3.74
C THR A 183 1.42 19.09 -4.71
N ASP A 184 1.56 18.02 -5.49
CA ASP A 184 0.64 17.63 -6.56
C ASP A 184 0.43 16.11 -6.56
N GLY A 185 0.32 15.50 -5.38
CA GLY A 185 0.09 14.06 -5.23
C GLY A 185 1.27 13.18 -5.67
N GLY A 186 2.47 13.73 -5.86
CA GLY A 186 3.65 12.98 -6.27
C GLY A 186 3.90 12.95 -7.78
N ASP A 187 3.13 13.71 -8.57
CA ASP A 187 3.32 13.83 -10.02
C ASP A 187 4.63 14.53 -10.38
N THR A 188 4.92 15.63 -9.70
CA THR A 188 6.15 16.39 -9.92
C THR A 188 6.89 16.65 -8.61
N TRP A 189 8.21 16.76 -8.74
CA TRP A 189 9.11 16.84 -7.60
C TRP A 189 10.03 18.04 -7.73
N SER A 190 10.24 18.74 -6.61
CA SER A 190 11.24 19.80 -6.49
C SER A 190 12.63 19.27 -6.90
N PRO A 191 13.57 20.18 -7.24
CA PRO A 191 14.98 19.84 -7.26
C PRO A 191 15.44 19.21 -5.92
N VAL A 192 16.54 18.45 -5.97
CA VAL A 192 17.17 17.86 -4.78
C VAL A 192 17.59 18.98 -3.83
N THR A 193 17.16 18.89 -2.57
CA THR A 193 17.61 19.75 -1.47
C THR A 193 18.51 18.94 -0.56
N VAL A 194 19.74 19.41 -0.32
CA VAL A 194 20.65 18.81 0.65
C VAL A 194 20.29 19.37 2.03
N LEU A 195 19.80 18.51 2.92
CA LEU A 195 19.41 18.89 4.27
C LEU A 195 20.61 18.89 5.22
N HIS A 196 21.50 17.92 5.06
CA HIS A 196 22.74 17.83 5.82
C HIS A 196 23.86 17.23 5.00
N ASP A 197 24.99 17.94 4.95
CA ASP A 197 26.28 17.51 4.42
C ASP A 197 27.29 17.53 5.57
N ALA A 198 27.83 16.36 5.91
CA ALA A 198 28.80 16.19 7.00
C ALA A 198 30.25 16.02 6.48
N GLY A 199 30.50 16.42 5.24
CA GLY A 199 31.80 16.42 4.58
C GLY A 199 32.31 15.02 4.26
N GLY A 200 33.14 14.47 5.14
CA GLY A 200 33.73 13.13 4.96
C GLY A 200 32.89 12.01 5.60
N ASP A 201 32.06 12.36 6.58
CA ASP A 201 31.26 11.40 7.31
C ASP A 201 30.10 10.87 6.46
N SER A 202 29.64 9.67 6.77
CA SER A 202 28.50 9.04 6.11
C SER A 202 27.23 9.30 6.91
N LEU A 203 26.24 9.96 6.34
CA LEU A 203 24.90 10.08 6.91
C LEU A 203 23.99 8.95 6.40
N ASN A 204 23.26 8.30 7.29
CA ASN A 204 22.54 7.07 6.97
C ASN A 204 21.18 6.92 7.63
N ASP A 205 20.33 6.10 7.04
CA ASP A 205 19.04 5.64 7.57
C ASP A 205 18.08 6.80 7.94
N PRO A 206 17.60 7.62 6.98
CA PRO A 206 16.59 8.65 7.25
C PRO A 206 15.27 8.03 7.76
N LEU A 207 14.71 8.63 8.80
CA LEU A 207 13.46 8.22 9.46
C LEU A 207 12.64 9.46 9.83
N VAL A 208 11.50 9.63 9.15
CA VAL A 208 10.62 10.80 9.26
C VAL A 208 9.39 10.51 10.13
N LEU A 209 8.84 11.53 10.78
CA LEU A 209 7.57 11.50 11.51
C LEU A 209 6.95 12.90 11.49
N GLN A 210 5.63 13.02 11.40
CA GLN A 210 4.93 14.28 11.67
C GLN A 210 4.13 14.22 12.97
N VAL A 211 4.18 15.31 13.72
CA VAL A 211 3.28 15.58 14.84
C VAL A 211 1.98 16.11 14.26
N ARG A 212 0.90 15.36 14.43
CA ARG A 212 -0.44 15.69 13.93
C ARG A 212 -1.18 16.60 14.90
N ASP A 213 -1.15 16.25 16.19
CA ASP A 213 -1.85 16.98 17.25
C ASP A 213 -0.96 17.36 18.44
N GLY A 214 -1.47 18.25 19.28
CA GLY A 214 -0.81 18.66 20.52
C GLY A 214 0.27 19.73 20.35
N VAL A 215 1.27 19.71 21.23
CA VAL A 215 2.37 20.68 21.18
C VAL A 215 3.26 20.39 19.97
N HIS A 216 3.52 21.43 19.17
CA HIS A 216 4.21 21.35 17.87
C HIS A 216 3.43 20.63 16.76
N ALA A 217 2.10 20.58 16.82
CA ALA A 217 1.27 20.12 15.69
C ALA A 217 1.71 20.76 14.35
N GLY A 218 1.76 19.93 13.30
CA GLY A 218 2.29 20.27 11.98
C GLY A 218 3.80 20.04 11.82
N ARG A 219 4.58 19.95 12.90
CA ARG A 219 6.03 19.74 12.84
C ARG A 219 6.39 18.39 12.22
N VAL A 220 7.34 18.41 11.30
CA VAL A 220 7.95 17.21 10.72
C VAL A 220 9.33 17.01 11.33
N TYR A 221 9.54 15.90 12.04
CA TYR A 221 10.83 15.45 12.53
C TYR A 221 11.51 14.53 11.51
N LEU A 222 12.82 14.71 11.34
CA LEU A 222 13.70 13.82 10.58
C LEU A 222 14.87 13.41 11.46
N CYS A 223 15.05 12.10 11.66
CA CYS A 223 16.20 11.56 12.34
C CYS A 223 17.02 10.64 11.43
N TYR A 224 18.32 10.55 11.69
CA TYR A 224 19.27 9.75 10.92
C TYR A 224 20.55 9.54 11.74
N MET A 225 21.42 8.64 11.28
CA MET A 225 22.72 8.38 11.89
C MET A 225 23.85 9.07 11.12
N SER A 226 25.00 9.21 11.77
CA SER A 226 26.27 9.44 11.06
C SER A 226 27.38 8.49 11.50
N PHE A 227 28.27 8.15 10.57
CA PHE A 227 29.48 7.39 10.81
C PHE A 227 30.71 8.19 10.36
N PRO A 228 31.80 8.21 11.14
CA PRO A 228 33.03 8.87 10.72
C PRO A 228 33.55 8.36 9.38
N GLU A 229 34.17 9.24 8.59
CA GLU A 229 34.73 8.91 7.28
C GLU A 229 35.51 7.57 7.28
N GLY A 230 35.16 6.70 6.33
CA GLY A 230 35.82 5.41 6.15
C GLY A 230 35.48 4.35 7.21
N CYS A 231 34.51 4.63 8.08
CA CYS A 231 34.02 3.70 9.08
C CYS A 231 32.52 3.36 8.88
N HIS A 232 32.12 2.24 9.47
CA HIS A 232 30.78 1.67 9.43
C HIS A 232 30.47 0.98 10.76
N THR A 233 29.27 0.41 10.89
CA THR A 233 28.75 -0.25 12.10
C THR A 233 29.70 -1.25 12.78
N ASN A 234 30.70 -1.82 12.10
CA ASN A 234 31.64 -2.79 12.70
C ASN A 234 32.95 -2.16 13.24
N CYS A 235 33.27 -0.91 12.89
CA CYS A 235 34.52 -0.27 13.32
C CYS A 235 34.31 0.92 14.27
N VAL A 236 33.09 1.46 14.37
CA VAL A 236 32.82 2.50 15.35
C VAL A 236 32.82 1.92 16.78
N PRO A 237 33.51 2.55 17.75
CA PRO A 237 33.52 2.10 19.13
C PRO A 237 32.14 2.24 19.79
N LEU A 238 31.92 1.45 20.83
CA LEU A 238 30.76 1.59 21.72
C LEU A 238 30.85 2.93 22.50
N GLY A 239 29.70 3.37 23.02
CA GLY A 239 29.61 4.55 23.88
C GLY A 239 29.58 5.87 23.10
N TYR A 240 29.65 6.99 23.81
CA TYR A 240 29.42 8.34 23.24
C TYR A 240 30.71 9.10 22.90
N GLY A 241 31.88 8.46 23.05
CA GLY A 241 33.18 9.08 22.83
C GLY A 241 33.43 9.53 21.39
N ALA A 242 34.53 10.25 21.16
CA ALA A 242 34.93 10.66 19.82
C ALA A 242 35.10 9.45 18.88
N GLY A 243 34.66 9.59 17.62
CA GLY A 243 34.78 8.54 16.61
C GLY A 243 33.74 7.41 16.68
N THR A 244 32.78 7.46 17.61
CA THR A 244 31.57 6.62 17.54
C THR A 244 30.55 7.20 16.54
N SER A 245 29.54 6.40 16.16
CA SER A 245 28.43 6.92 15.36
C SER A 245 27.60 7.94 16.16
N ARG A 246 26.94 8.86 15.46
CA ARG A 246 26.00 9.83 16.06
C ARG A 246 24.59 9.59 15.57
N ASN A 247 23.62 10.08 16.34
CA ASN A 247 22.24 10.22 15.91
C ASN A 247 21.90 11.70 15.87
N TRP A 248 21.26 12.11 14.79
CA TRP A 248 20.89 13.50 14.54
C TRP A 248 19.38 13.62 14.46
N LEU A 249 18.87 14.76 14.91
CA LEU A 249 17.47 15.17 14.76
C LEU A 249 17.43 16.54 14.10
N MET A 250 16.57 16.70 13.11
CA MET A 250 16.19 17.95 12.48
C MET A 250 14.67 18.05 12.46
N TRP A 251 14.14 19.25 12.32
CA TRP A 251 12.71 19.40 12.06
C TRP A 251 12.39 20.58 11.16
N SER A 252 11.22 20.53 10.56
CA SER A 252 10.57 21.60 9.82
C SER A 252 9.24 21.94 10.49
N ASP A 253 8.97 23.24 10.63
CA ASP A 253 7.71 23.79 11.15
C ASP A 253 6.87 24.42 10.02
N ASP A 254 7.29 24.25 8.76
CA ASP A 254 6.72 24.89 7.57
C ASP A 254 6.58 23.91 6.40
N ASP A 255 6.15 22.68 6.71
CA ASP A 255 5.78 21.67 5.72
C ASP A 255 6.95 21.29 4.77
N GLY A 256 8.14 21.18 5.35
CA GLY A 256 9.36 20.76 4.67
C GLY A 256 10.05 21.85 3.85
N VAL A 257 9.63 23.11 3.96
CA VAL A 257 10.24 24.22 3.19
C VAL A 257 11.58 24.65 3.79
N THR A 258 11.66 24.80 5.11
CA THR A 258 12.90 25.08 5.85
C THR A 258 13.11 24.09 6.98
N TRP A 259 14.37 23.88 7.34
CA TRP A 259 14.78 22.90 8.35
C TRP A 259 15.73 23.54 9.35
N THR A 260 15.67 23.11 10.60
CA THR A 260 16.66 23.47 11.61
C THR A 260 18.04 22.93 11.29
N ALA A 261 19.07 23.44 11.95
CA ALA A 261 20.36 22.75 11.96
C ALA A 261 20.24 21.36 12.66
N PRO A 262 21.07 20.37 12.28
CA PRO A 262 21.11 19.06 12.96
C PRO A 262 21.45 19.18 14.44
N PHE A 263 20.66 18.53 15.28
CA PHE A 263 20.89 18.43 16.72
C PHE A 263 21.37 17.02 17.10
N ASP A 264 22.46 16.92 17.87
CA ASP A 264 22.99 15.63 18.32
C ASP A 264 22.11 15.06 19.45
N VAL A 265 21.41 13.96 19.16
CA VAL A 265 20.51 13.25 20.09
C VAL A 265 21.07 11.89 20.51
N THR A 266 22.37 11.65 20.30
CA THR A 266 22.99 10.32 20.47
C THR A 266 22.72 9.73 21.87
N GLU A 267 22.86 10.52 22.93
CA GLU A 267 22.65 10.03 24.31
C GLU A 267 21.18 9.74 24.63
N SER A 268 20.23 10.40 23.96
CA SER A 268 18.79 10.19 24.14
C SER A 268 18.28 9.01 23.33
N PHE A 269 18.83 8.79 22.13
CA PHE A 269 18.36 7.74 21.23
C PHE A 269 19.07 6.42 21.50
N ARG A 270 20.38 6.44 21.76
CA ARG A 270 21.22 5.24 21.81
C ARG A 270 21.70 4.93 23.24
N ARG A 271 21.76 3.65 23.60
CA ARG A 271 22.38 3.19 24.86
C ARG A 271 23.91 3.24 24.77
N GLU A 272 24.58 3.59 25.87
CA GLU A 272 26.05 3.70 25.91
C GLU A 272 26.76 2.37 25.60
N THR A 273 26.10 1.25 25.86
CA THR A 273 26.64 -0.09 25.60
C THR A 273 26.61 -0.49 24.12
N THR A 274 26.22 0.40 23.21
CA THR A 274 26.09 0.12 21.77
C THR A 274 26.88 1.13 20.94
N ASN A 275 27.02 0.85 19.64
CA ASN A 275 27.80 1.66 18.70
C ASN A 275 26.98 2.24 17.54
N PHE A 276 25.69 1.94 17.46
CA PHE A 276 24.74 2.59 16.54
C PHE A 276 23.30 2.40 17.06
N ALA A 277 22.41 3.30 16.64
CA ALA A 277 20.96 3.14 16.81
C ALA A 277 20.22 3.95 15.73
N GLY A 278 19.44 3.27 14.92
CA GLY A 278 18.77 3.84 13.75
C GLY A 278 18.05 2.75 12.96
N THR A 279 17.14 3.13 12.10
CA THR A 279 16.52 2.30 11.05
C THR A 279 15.94 3.27 10.03
N PRO A 280 15.90 2.93 8.74
CA PRO A 280 15.15 3.74 7.80
C PRO A 280 13.65 3.46 7.89
N GLY A 281 12.84 4.37 7.36
CA GLY A 281 11.39 4.21 7.23
C GLY A 281 10.61 5.42 7.77
N VAL A 282 9.50 5.15 8.46
CA VAL A 282 8.62 6.19 9.04
C VAL A 282 8.29 5.87 10.51
N GLY A 283 8.14 6.92 11.32
CA GLY A 283 7.54 6.87 12.65
C GLY A 283 6.12 7.45 12.62
N PHE A 284 5.38 7.33 13.72
CA PHE A 284 4.00 7.81 13.78
C PHE A 284 3.67 8.43 15.13
N GLN A 285 2.62 9.26 15.17
CA GLN A 285 1.96 9.67 16.40
C GLN A 285 0.77 8.76 16.67
N LYS A 286 0.64 8.28 17.91
CA LYS A 286 -0.50 7.45 18.33
C LYS A 286 -1.80 8.24 18.30
N ARG A 287 -2.84 7.64 17.72
CA ARG A 287 -4.22 8.14 17.64
C ARG A 287 -5.10 7.61 18.77
N HIS A 288 -4.77 6.45 19.34
CA HIS A 288 -5.66 5.74 20.27
C HIS A 288 -5.08 5.64 21.68
N GLU A 289 -5.99 5.62 22.67
CA GLU A 289 -5.65 5.27 24.04
C GLU A 289 -5.27 3.78 24.17
N PRO A 290 -4.39 3.40 25.13
CA PRO A 290 -3.65 4.29 26.00
C PRO A 290 -2.54 5.05 25.27
N PHE A 291 -2.17 6.22 25.76
CA PHE A 291 -1.06 7.05 25.24
C PHE A 291 -1.36 7.72 23.89
N GLN A 292 -2.59 8.17 23.69
CA GLN A 292 -2.93 9.04 22.55
C GLN A 292 -1.99 10.26 22.53
N GLY A 293 -1.56 10.66 21.33
CA GLY A 293 -0.63 11.78 21.12
C GLY A 293 0.86 11.43 21.27
N ARG A 294 1.21 10.22 21.77
CA ARG A 294 2.62 9.79 21.88
C ARG A 294 3.27 9.65 20.51
N LEU A 295 4.45 10.24 20.34
CA LEU A 295 5.30 10.03 19.16
C LEU A 295 6.09 8.74 19.31
N VAL A 296 6.22 7.96 18.24
CA VAL A 296 6.95 6.69 18.23
C VAL A 296 7.88 6.60 17.02
N PHE A 297 9.18 6.50 17.29
CA PHE A 297 10.18 6.06 16.32
C PHE A 297 10.54 4.59 16.53
N PRO A 298 10.41 3.73 15.51
CA PRO A 298 10.98 2.39 15.55
C PRO A 298 12.51 2.51 15.43
N LEU A 299 13.29 1.79 16.25
CA LEU A 299 14.75 1.79 16.13
C LEU A 299 15.33 0.39 16.33
N ARG A 300 16.44 0.11 15.64
CA ARG A 300 17.35 -0.99 15.98
C ARG A 300 18.68 -0.45 16.48
N GLN A 301 19.32 -1.15 17.39
CA GLN A 301 20.63 -0.81 17.94
C GLN A 301 21.59 -1.98 17.91
N GLY A 302 22.88 -1.67 17.82
CA GLY A 302 23.96 -2.65 17.91
C GLY A 302 24.20 -3.17 19.34
N PRO A 303 25.35 -3.85 19.57
CA PRO A 303 26.47 -3.99 18.65
C PRO A 303 26.16 -4.89 17.44
N ALA A 304 26.95 -4.76 16.37
CA ALA A 304 26.85 -5.65 15.23
C ALA A 304 26.98 -7.12 15.65
N GLY A 305 26.11 -7.99 15.13
CA GLY A 305 26.00 -9.39 15.55
C GLY A 305 25.13 -9.65 16.78
N SER A 306 24.66 -8.61 17.47
CA SER A 306 23.67 -8.70 18.56
C SER A 306 22.66 -7.54 18.46
N VAL A 307 22.13 -7.36 17.26
CA VAL A 307 21.18 -6.28 16.97
C VAL A 307 19.87 -6.50 17.72
N LYS A 308 19.32 -5.43 18.28
CA LYS A 308 18.05 -5.44 19.03
C LYS A 308 17.18 -4.26 18.63
N MET A 309 15.87 -4.48 18.58
CA MET A 309 14.87 -3.46 18.28
C MET A 309 14.23 -2.93 19.56
N TYR A 310 13.74 -1.71 19.52
CA TYR A 310 12.98 -1.04 20.57
C TYR A 310 12.22 0.16 19.98
N ALA A 311 11.21 0.65 20.70
CA ALA A 311 10.60 1.94 20.39
C ALA A 311 11.33 3.05 21.14
N LEU A 312 11.57 4.17 20.47
CA LEU A 312 11.87 5.43 21.10
C LEU A 312 10.61 6.29 21.03
N PHE A 313 10.16 6.83 22.16
CA PHE A 313 8.89 7.56 22.20
C PHE A 313 8.97 8.86 23.00
N SER A 314 8.08 9.79 22.67
CA SER A 314 7.94 11.10 23.32
C SER A 314 6.47 11.36 23.63
N ASP A 315 6.20 11.87 24.84
CA ASP A 315 4.87 12.25 25.32
C ASP A 315 4.70 13.79 25.39
N ASP A 316 5.69 14.56 24.93
CA ASP A 316 5.75 16.02 25.03
C ASP A 316 6.03 16.68 23.66
N GLY A 317 5.53 16.08 22.59
CA GLY A 317 5.66 16.60 21.21
C GLY A 317 7.09 16.57 20.66
N GLY A 318 7.99 15.77 21.24
CA GLY A 318 9.36 15.55 20.78
C GLY A 318 10.43 16.33 21.55
N ASP A 319 10.06 17.06 22.61
CA ASP A 319 11.00 17.81 23.46
C ASP A 319 11.92 16.87 24.25
N THR A 320 11.38 15.75 24.74
CA THR A 320 12.15 14.68 25.40
C THR A 320 11.80 13.29 24.85
N TRP A 321 12.77 12.38 24.91
CA TRP A 321 12.65 11.03 24.33
C TRP A 321 13.01 9.95 25.35
N THR A 322 12.17 8.91 25.41
CA THR A 322 12.32 7.74 26.28
C THR A 322 12.49 6.49 25.43
N ARG A 323 13.40 5.61 25.85
CA ARG A 323 13.65 4.31 25.22
C ARG A 323 12.80 3.24 25.88
N GLY A 324 12.03 2.50 25.10
CA GLY A 324 11.42 1.25 25.52
C GLY A 324 12.45 0.13 25.71
N ASP A 325 12.00 -0.98 26.28
CA ASP A 325 12.78 -2.18 26.46
C ASP A 325 13.19 -2.81 25.12
N LEU A 326 14.30 -3.55 25.15
CA LEU A 326 14.76 -4.31 24.00
C LEU A 326 13.86 -5.51 23.78
N VAL A 327 13.42 -5.72 22.54
CA VAL A 327 12.61 -6.87 22.16
C VAL A 327 13.40 -8.17 22.36
N ASP A 328 12.79 -9.14 23.03
CA ASP A 328 13.37 -10.46 23.27
C ASP A 328 13.30 -11.33 22.00
N ASP A 329 14.45 -11.76 21.49
CA ASP A 329 14.57 -12.69 20.36
C ASP A 329 15.10 -14.08 20.79
N SER A 330 15.25 -14.33 22.10
CA SER A 330 15.88 -15.55 22.62
C SER A 330 15.14 -16.84 22.25
N GLN A 331 13.89 -16.71 21.80
CA GLN A 331 13.00 -17.81 21.43
C GLN A 331 12.84 -18.00 19.92
N THR A 332 13.44 -17.14 19.08
CA THR A 332 13.36 -17.24 17.62
C THR A 332 14.68 -17.72 17.01
N VAL A 333 14.61 -18.34 15.83
CA VAL A 333 15.82 -18.64 15.05
C VAL A 333 16.29 -17.34 14.38
N GLY A 334 17.53 -16.96 14.66
CA GLY A 334 18.06 -15.65 14.24
C GLY A 334 17.57 -14.52 15.13
N GLY A 335 17.55 -13.30 14.61
CA GLY A 335 17.07 -12.10 15.31
C GLY A 335 16.34 -11.15 14.35
N GLY A 336 15.91 -10.00 14.86
CA GLY A 336 15.43 -8.90 14.01
C GLY A 336 16.53 -7.89 13.70
N ASP A 337 16.34 -7.08 12.67
CA ASP A 337 17.21 -5.95 12.32
C ASP A 337 16.37 -4.70 12.01
N GLU A 338 16.43 -4.16 10.79
CA GLU A 338 15.65 -3.00 10.34
C GLU A 338 14.15 -3.20 10.58
N VAL A 339 13.51 -2.17 11.13
CA VAL A 339 12.22 -2.31 11.81
C VAL A 339 11.27 -1.17 11.49
N GLN A 340 9.98 -1.50 11.36
CA GLN A 340 8.86 -0.57 11.32
C GLN A 340 7.85 -0.94 12.41
N MET A 341 7.04 0.04 12.79
CA MET A 341 5.97 -0.12 13.76
C MET A 341 4.71 0.57 13.26
N VAL A 342 3.56 0.02 13.62
CA VAL A 342 2.25 0.62 13.36
C VAL A 342 1.39 0.49 14.61
N GLU A 343 0.50 1.46 14.82
CA GLU A 343 -0.56 1.37 15.80
C GLU A 343 -1.73 0.53 15.26
N LEU A 344 -2.36 -0.23 16.14
CA LEU A 344 -3.57 -0.99 15.87
C LEU A 344 -4.80 -0.27 16.44
N PRO A 345 -6.02 -0.59 15.99
CA PRO A 345 -7.24 0.07 16.45
C PRO A 345 -7.51 -0.03 17.96
N ASP A 346 -6.90 -1.00 18.65
CA ASP A 346 -6.98 -1.15 20.11
C ASP A 346 -5.92 -0.34 20.87
N GLY A 347 -5.16 0.51 20.17
CA GLY A 347 -4.05 1.32 20.69
C GLY A 347 -2.75 0.55 20.93
N SER A 348 -2.74 -0.77 20.73
CA SER A 348 -1.51 -1.56 20.79
C SER A 348 -0.61 -1.30 19.59
N LEU A 349 0.68 -1.59 19.73
CA LEU A 349 1.66 -1.45 18.65
C LEU A 349 2.05 -2.81 18.09
N LEU A 350 2.13 -2.90 16.77
CA LEU A 350 2.72 -4.01 16.05
C LEU A 350 4.07 -3.61 15.48
N LEU A 351 5.10 -4.39 15.79
CA LEU A 351 6.44 -4.29 15.24
C LEU A 351 6.59 -5.29 14.09
N ASN A 352 7.17 -4.87 12.97
CA ASN A 352 7.60 -5.74 11.88
C ASN A 352 9.08 -5.48 11.55
N ALA A 353 9.90 -6.53 11.59
CA ALA A 353 11.34 -6.45 11.40
C ALA A 353 11.84 -7.40 10.32
N ARG A 354 12.89 -6.96 9.63
CA ARG A 354 13.74 -7.79 8.77
C ARG A 354 14.34 -8.92 9.58
N SER A 355 14.43 -10.10 8.98
CA SER A 355 15.15 -11.23 9.57
C SER A 355 16.66 -11.01 9.54
N TYR A 356 17.31 -11.35 10.65
CA TYR A 356 18.75 -11.46 10.76
C TYR A 356 19.11 -12.93 10.94
N ALA A 357 19.99 -13.45 10.08
CA ALA A 357 20.48 -14.83 10.10
C ALA A 357 19.41 -15.93 9.84
N ALA A 358 18.77 -15.82 8.66
CA ALA A 358 18.37 -16.96 7.80
C ALA A 358 17.01 -17.66 8.03
N THR A 359 15.98 -16.98 8.54
CA THR A 359 14.59 -17.46 8.32
C THR A 359 14.02 -17.01 6.97
N ASN A 360 14.49 -15.88 6.41
CA ASN A 360 13.94 -15.26 5.19
C ASN A 360 12.42 -15.01 5.29
N HIS A 361 11.96 -14.80 6.53
CA HIS A 361 10.60 -14.45 6.87
C HIS A 361 10.63 -13.22 7.79
N ARG A 362 9.70 -12.29 7.60
CA ARG A 362 9.57 -11.14 8.50
C ARG A 362 9.30 -11.61 9.91
N LYS A 363 9.77 -10.83 10.89
CA LYS A 363 9.57 -11.06 12.31
C LYS A 363 8.65 -10.02 12.92
N MET A 364 7.93 -10.36 13.97
CA MET A 364 7.01 -9.45 14.65
C MET A 364 7.01 -9.58 16.16
N ALA A 365 6.59 -8.50 16.82
CA ALA A 365 6.31 -8.43 18.25
C ALA A 365 5.18 -7.42 18.50
N ARG A 366 4.55 -7.47 19.67
CA ARG A 366 3.47 -6.54 20.06
C ARG A 366 3.81 -5.82 21.35
N SER A 367 3.34 -4.59 21.47
CA SER A 367 3.38 -3.80 22.70
C SER A 367 1.97 -3.34 23.07
N LEU A 368 1.58 -3.51 24.33
CA LEU A 368 0.29 -3.06 24.88
C LEU A 368 0.42 -1.76 25.69
N ASP A 369 1.63 -1.19 25.77
CA ASP A 369 1.97 -0.07 26.64
C ASP A 369 2.68 1.07 25.87
N GLY A 370 2.31 1.24 24.60
CA GLY A 370 2.81 2.32 23.75
C GLY A 370 4.31 2.23 23.46
N GLY A 371 4.87 1.02 23.37
CA GLY A 371 6.25 0.75 23.00
C GLY A 371 7.22 0.55 24.16
N ALA A 372 6.75 0.61 25.41
CA ALA A 372 7.60 0.48 26.59
C ALA A 372 8.10 -0.97 26.78
N THR A 373 7.23 -1.97 26.60
CA THR A 373 7.58 -3.39 26.65
C THR A 373 7.01 -4.15 25.45
N TRP A 374 7.59 -5.32 25.17
CA TRP A 374 7.28 -6.11 23.98
C TRP A 374 7.09 -7.60 24.31
N THR A 375 6.19 -8.25 23.58
CA THR A 375 6.18 -9.72 23.51
C THR A 375 7.49 -10.25 22.89
N PRO A 376 7.85 -11.52 23.11
CA PRO A 376 8.95 -12.14 22.37
C PRO A 376 8.73 -12.06 20.85
N LEU A 377 9.83 -11.97 20.12
CA LEU A 377 9.86 -11.88 18.66
C LEU A 377 9.49 -13.25 18.04
N THR A 378 8.60 -13.23 17.05
CA THR A 378 8.15 -14.44 16.33
C THR A 378 8.22 -14.26 14.82
N ASP A 379 8.37 -15.35 14.07
CA ASP A 379 8.30 -15.32 12.61
C ASP A 379 6.86 -15.14 12.10
N THR A 380 6.72 -14.64 10.87
CA THR A 380 5.45 -14.44 10.16
C THR A 380 5.39 -15.25 8.86
N SER A 381 4.24 -15.24 8.18
CA SER A 381 4.11 -15.83 6.84
C SER A 381 4.76 -15.01 5.71
N LEU A 382 5.09 -13.74 5.95
CA LEU A 382 5.68 -12.84 4.96
C LEU A 382 7.11 -13.27 4.65
N ILE A 383 7.38 -13.64 3.39
CA ILE A 383 8.73 -13.95 2.92
C ILE A 383 9.52 -12.67 2.64
N GLU A 384 10.85 -12.74 2.74
CA GLU A 384 11.73 -11.64 2.34
C GLU A 384 13.16 -12.09 2.01
N PRO A 385 13.92 -11.30 1.21
CA PRO A 385 15.32 -11.56 0.89
C PRO A 385 16.27 -10.75 1.80
N GLN A 386 15.93 -10.55 3.08
CA GLN A 386 16.66 -9.72 4.05
C GLN A 386 16.82 -8.25 3.59
N VAL A 387 15.72 -7.52 3.60
CA VAL A 387 15.67 -6.09 3.26
C VAL A 387 14.63 -5.40 4.13
N MET A 388 14.81 -4.12 4.44
CA MET A 388 13.75 -3.35 5.07
C MET A 388 12.48 -3.38 4.19
N GLY A 389 11.31 -3.46 4.85
CA GLY A 389 10.00 -3.39 4.23
C GLY A 389 9.09 -2.48 5.04
N SER A 390 8.04 -1.97 4.42
CA SER A 390 7.14 -0.99 5.01
C SER A 390 5.97 -1.63 5.74
N LEU A 391 5.43 -0.94 6.74
CA LEU A 391 4.18 -1.30 7.42
C LEU A 391 3.36 -0.02 7.67
N VAL A 392 2.10 0.03 7.25
CA VAL A 392 1.20 1.18 7.49
C VAL A 392 -0.23 0.70 7.76
N SER A 393 -1.00 1.50 8.50
CA SER A 393 -2.45 1.34 8.62
C SER A 393 -3.11 2.12 7.48
N LEU A 394 -3.88 1.44 6.63
CA LEU A 394 -4.59 2.09 5.53
C LEU A 394 -5.97 2.57 5.99
N THR A 395 -6.74 1.69 6.60
CA THR A 395 -8.12 1.93 7.04
C THR A 395 -8.34 1.39 8.43
N GLU A 396 -9.35 1.93 9.12
CA GLU A 396 -9.81 1.44 10.43
C GLU A 396 -11.33 1.22 10.41
N ALA A 397 -11.78 0.07 10.92
CA ALA A 397 -13.20 -0.25 11.02
C ALA A 397 -13.91 0.77 11.91
N GLY A 398 -14.97 1.38 11.39
CA GLY A 398 -15.73 2.41 12.11
C GLY A 398 -15.27 3.85 11.85
N ASP A 399 -14.06 4.06 11.32
CA ASP A 399 -13.62 5.35 10.74
C ASP A 399 -14.16 5.47 9.30
N GLY A 400 -15.42 5.05 9.11
CA GLY A 400 -16.07 5.05 7.82
C GLY A 400 -15.67 3.90 6.87
N PHE A 401 -14.80 3.00 7.32
CA PHE A 401 -14.48 1.75 6.63
C PHE A 401 -15.11 0.54 7.33
N ASP A 402 -15.35 -0.52 6.57
CA ASP A 402 -15.94 -1.78 7.03
C ASP A 402 -14.95 -2.69 7.78
N ALA A 403 -13.65 -2.50 7.56
CA ALA A 403 -12.59 -3.28 8.19
C ALA A 403 -11.34 -2.42 8.40
N SER A 404 -10.57 -2.77 9.45
CA SER A 404 -9.23 -2.22 9.65
C SER A 404 -8.23 -2.99 8.79
N ARG A 405 -7.46 -2.29 7.96
CA ARG A 405 -6.51 -2.91 7.02
C ARG A 405 -5.10 -2.39 7.24
N LEU A 406 -4.18 -3.31 7.53
CA LEU A 406 -2.74 -3.05 7.52
C LEU A 406 -2.15 -3.45 6.18
N LEU A 407 -1.22 -2.65 5.67
CA LEU A 407 -0.45 -2.95 4.48
C LEU A 407 1.01 -3.20 4.82
N TYR A 408 1.56 -4.26 4.24
CA TYR A 408 2.99 -4.52 4.20
C TYR A 408 3.48 -4.43 2.76
N ALA A 409 4.57 -3.69 2.52
CA ALA A 409 5.25 -3.65 1.23
C ALA A 409 6.68 -4.19 1.33
N GLY A 410 7.04 -5.06 0.40
CA GLY A 410 8.39 -5.64 0.31
C GLY A 410 8.56 -6.55 -0.91
N PRO A 411 9.75 -7.12 -1.11
CA PRO A 411 9.99 -8.06 -2.21
C PRO A 411 9.29 -9.40 -1.97
N ASN A 412 8.61 -9.92 -2.99
CA ASN A 412 7.98 -11.23 -2.99
C ASN A 412 8.95 -12.34 -3.42
N SER A 413 10.04 -12.47 -2.65
CA SER A 413 11.05 -13.50 -2.89
C SER A 413 11.83 -13.77 -1.62
N SER A 414 12.10 -15.04 -1.35
CA SER A 414 12.91 -15.46 -0.21
C SER A 414 14.41 -15.36 -0.45
N SER A 415 14.85 -14.92 -1.64
CA SER A 415 16.27 -14.99 -2.03
C SER A 415 16.79 -13.80 -2.83
N SER A 416 15.92 -13.00 -3.45
CA SER A 416 16.33 -11.90 -4.32
C SER A 416 15.47 -10.66 -4.09
N ARG A 417 16.07 -9.47 -4.20
CA ARG A 417 15.38 -8.17 -4.11
C ARG A 417 14.67 -7.85 -5.42
N VAL A 418 13.54 -8.52 -5.64
CA VAL A 418 12.70 -8.46 -6.85
C VAL A 418 11.22 -8.62 -6.51
N ASP A 419 10.34 -8.29 -7.46
CA ASP A 419 8.89 -8.46 -7.35
C ASP A 419 8.30 -7.72 -6.15
N GLY A 420 8.38 -6.38 -6.19
CA GLY A 420 7.79 -5.51 -5.19
C GLY A 420 6.30 -5.74 -5.11
N SER A 421 5.81 -6.13 -3.94
CA SER A 421 4.43 -6.55 -3.74
C SER A 421 3.87 -6.00 -2.43
N ILE A 422 2.54 -5.98 -2.34
CA ILE A 422 1.81 -5.60 -1.15
C ILE A 422 1.00 -6.78 -0.61
N TRP A 423 0.98 -6.89 0.71
CA TRP A 423 0.13 -7.81 1.47
C TRP A 423 -0.77 -7.03 2.41
N VAL A 424 -1.94 -7.59 2.68
CA VAL A 424 -2.97 -6.98 3.51
C VAL A 424 -3.24 -7.87 4.71
N SER A 425 -3.46 -7.26 5.86
CA SER A 425 -3.94 -7.93 7.06
C SER A 425 -5.17 -7.22 7.62
N GLU A 426 -6.24 -7.99 7.85
CA GLU A 426 -7.51 -7.54 8.46
C GLU A 426 -7.69 -8.06 9.90
N ASP A 427 -6.71 -8.82 10.40
CA ASP A 427 -6.71 -9.43 11.74
C ASP A 427 -5.59 -8.84 12.63
N GLY A 428 -5.25 -7.59 12.38
CA GLY A 428 -4.25 -6.83 13.14
C GLY A 428 -2.83 -7.37 12.99
N GLY A 429 -2.50 -8.03 11.88
CA GLY A 429 -1.18 -8.56 11.54
C GLY A 429 -0.99 -10.04 11.86
N ALA A 430 -2.01 -10.77 12.31
CA ALA A 430 -1.89 -12.19 12.63
C ALA A 430 -1.75 -13.07 11.37
N SER A 431 -2.39 -12.67 10.27
CA SER A 431 -2.24 -13.27 8.95
C SER A 431 -2.13 -12.21 7.86
N TRP A 432 -1.50 -12.58 6.73
CA TRP A 432 -1.20 -11.69 5.62
C TRP A 432 -1.65 -12.32 4.31
N ALA A 433 -2.66 -11.73 3.68
CA ALA A 433 -3.12 -12.09 2.34
C ALA A 433 -2.29 -11.36 1.29
N PHE A 434 -1.84 -12.07 0.26
CA PHE A 434 -1.23 -11.41 -0.90
C PHE A 434 -2.28 -10.56 -1.61
N ALA A 435 -1.98 -9.28 -1.85
CA ALA A 435 -2.84 -8.38 -2.59
C ALA A 435 -2.43 -8.36 -4.07
N ARG A 436 -1.38 -7.59 -4.42
CA ARG A 436 -0.87 -7.50 -5.80
C ARG A 436 0.65 -7.26 -5.83
N SER A 437 1.26 -7.61 -6.96
CA SER A 437 2.60 -7.14 -7.34
C SER A 437 2.48 -5.74 -7.93
N ILE A 438 3.18 -4.79 -7.35
CA ILE A 438 3.21 -3.38 -7.78
C ILE A 438 4.37 -3.11 -8.74
N PHE A 439 5.42 -3.94 -8.70
CA PHE A 439 6.58 -3.79 -9.58
C PHE A 439 7.34 -5.12 -9.77
N PRO A 440 7.20 -5.81 -10.92
CA PRO A 440 7.77 -7.15 -11.13
C PRO A 440 9.30 -7.17 -11.36
N GLY A 441 9.97 -6.02 -11.33
CA GLY A 441 11.40 -5.86 -11.57
C GLY A 441 12.26 -5.96 -10.32
N SER A 442 13.47 -5.40 -10.40
CA SER A 442 14.34 -5.16 -9.22
C SER A 442 13.62 -4.25 -8.24
N TYR A 443 13.54 -4.68 -6.98
CA TYR A 443 12.82 -4.00 -5.91
C TYR A 443 13.51 -4.28 -4.57
N ALA A 444 13.96 -3.23 -3.88
CA ALA A 444 14.69 -3.37 -2.61
C ALA A 444 14.00 -2.63 -1.46
N TYR A 445 14.66 -1.64 -0.84
CA TYR A 445 14.06 -0.89 0.27
C TYR A 445 12.79 -0.20 -0.20
N SER A 446 11.75 -0.19 0.64
CA SER A 446 10.49 0.47 0.32
C SER A 446 9.78 1.01 1.54
N VAL A 447 9.10 2.14 1.38
CA VAL A 447 8.32 2.82 2.42
C VAL A 447 6.99 3.27 1.82
N LEU A 448 5.89 2.90 2.48
CA LEU A 448 4.53 3.29 2.14
C LEU A 448 4.18 4.62 2.79
N THR A 449 3.35 5.41 2.12
CA THR A 449 2.63 6.55 2.68
C THR A 449 1.19 6.50 2.21
N VAL A 450 0.25 6.89 3.06
CA VAL A 450 -1.15 7.08 2.65
C VAL A 450 -1.24 8.51 2.15
N ILE A 451 -1.49 8.70 0.85
CA ILE A 451 -1.71 10.04 0.28
C ILE A 451 -3.16 10.41 0.53
N ASP A 452 -4.05 9.51 0.13
CA ASP A 452 -5.46 9.50 0.45
C ASP A 452 -5.89 8.04 0.63
N PRO A 453 -6.50 7.63 1.76
CA PRO A 453 -6.86 6.24 2.01
C PRO A 453 -7.87 5.66 1.01
N CYS A 454 -8.56 6.51 0.25
CA CYS A 454 -9.58 6.16 -0.71
C CYS A 454 -9.12 6.31 -2.17
N GLU A 455 -8.33 7.35 -2.45
CA GLU A 455 -7.89 7.61 -3.82
C GLU A 455 -6.48 7.06 -4.09
N GLU A 456 -5.57 7.14 -3.12
CA GLU A 456 -4.17 6.92 -3.43
C GLU A 456 -3.23 6.54 -2.28
N ILE A 457 -2.50 5.45 -2.50
CA ILE A 457 -1.40 4.99 -1.66
C ILE A 457 -0.08 5.22 -2.40
N GLY A 458 0.88 5.84 -1.73
CA GLY A 458 2.25 5.96 -2.23
C GLY A 458 3.14 4.82 -1.74
N CYS A 459 3.98 4.27 -2.60
CA CYS A 459 5.10 3.39 -2.22
C CYS A 459 6.39 3.92 -2.83
N LEU A 460 7.31 4.45 -2.00
CA LEU A 460 8.63 4.90 -2.42
C LEU A 460 9.61 3.72 -2.32
N PHE A 461 10.28 3.34 -3.41
CA PHE A 461 11.11 2.14 -3.44
C PHE A 461 12.34 2.24 -4.36
N GLU A 462 13.35 1.43 -4.06
CA GLU A 462 14.56 1.27 -4.88
C GLU A 462 14.34 0.28 -6.03
N ARG A 463 14.70 0.67 -7.26
CA ARG A 463 14.55 -0.17 -8.46
C ARG A 463 15.71 -0.10 -9.44
N ASP A 464 15.65 -0.96 -10.46
CA ASP A 464 16.62 -1.03 -11.57
C ASP A 464 18.08 -1.16 -11.09
N GLY A 465 18.32 -2.07 -10.13
CA GLY A 465 19.65 -2.27 -9.58
C GLY A 465 20.17 -1.06 -8.80
N TYR A 466 19.29 -0.39 -8.05
CA TYR A 466 19.56 0.79 -7.23
C TYR A 466 19.84 2.07 -8.02
N ARG A 467 19.51 2.10 -9.31
CA ARG A 467 19.69 3.28 -10.15
C ARG A 467 18.65 4.37 -9.86
N PHE A 468 17.44 3.96 -9.46
CA PHE A 468 16.34 4.87 -9.18
C PHE A 468 15.73 4.58 -7.81
N ILE A 469 15.25 5.65 -7.17
CA ILE A 469 14.20 5.59 -6.17
C ILE A 469 12.94 6.19 -6.82
N SER A 470 11.85 5.44 -6.83
CA SER A 470 10.61 5.82 -7.52
C SER A 470 9.42 5.71 -6.59
N LEU A 471 8.42 6.56 -6.80
CA LEU A 471 7.12 6.50 -6.15
C LEU A 471 6.17 5.73 -7.07
N ALA A 472 5.66 4.58 -6.62
CA ALA A 472 4.45 4.00 -7.19
C ALA A 472 3.23 4.63 -6.51
N ARG A 473 2.35 5.21 -7.31
CA ARG A 473 1.03 5.71 -6.89
C ARG A 473 -0.02 4.65 -7.20
N ILE A 474 -0.73 4.21 -6.17
CA ILE A 474 -1.54 2.97 -6.19
C ILE A 474 -2.95 3.32 -5.74
N HIS A 475 -3.93 3.10 -6.60
CA HIS A 475 -5.33 3.24 -6.22
C HIS A 475 -5.76 2.10 -5.27
N PRO A 476 -6.40 2.36 -4.12
CA PRO A 476 -6.85 1.33 -3.18
C PRO A 476 -7.73 0.25 -3.81
N THR A 477 -8.70 0.63 -4.65
CA THR A 477 -9.58 -0.35 -5.32
C THR A 477 -8.83 -1.23 -6.33
N TRP A 478 -7.79 -0.71 -7.02
CA TRP A 478 -6.92 -1.57 -7.82
C TRP A 478 -6.21 -2.58 -6.92
N LEU A 479 -5.69 -2.14 -5.78
CA LEU A 479 -4.94 -3.00 -4.87
C LEU A 479 -5.81 -4.09 -4.21
N LEU A 480 -7.00 -3.73 -3.75
CA LEU A 480 -7.87 -4.56 -2.89
C LEU A 480 -9.06 -5.17 -3.64
N GLY A 481 -9.41 -4.66 -4.82
CA GLY A 481 -10.67 -4.94 -5.54
C GLY A 481 -11.85 -4.19 -4.91
N GLU A 482 -13.09 -4.58 -5.24
CA GLU A 482 -14.34 -4.10 -4.58
C GLU A 482 -14.47 -4.56 -3.11
N ARG A 483 -13.36 -4.91 -2.43
CA ARG A 483 -13.35 -5.20 -0.99
C ARG A 483 -13.54 -3.95 -0.15
N ASP A 484 -13.55 -2.78 -0.78
CA ASP A 484 -13.85 -1.51 -0.13
C ASP A 484 -15.36 -1.37 -0.04
N GLY A 485 -15.91 -1.34 1.18
CA GLY A 485 -17.31 -0.98 1.46
C GLY A 485 -17.66 0.47 1.12
N GLY A 486 -17.07 1.03 0.07
CA GLY A 486 -17.01 2.47 -0.23
C GLY A 486 -15.93 3.16 0.61
N CYS A 487 -15.27 4.16 0.03
CA CYS A 487 -14.63 5.21 0.82
C CYS A 487 -15.72 5.87 1.67
N PRO A 488 -15.49 6.15 2.96
CA PRO A 488 -16.41 7.01 3.67
C PRO A 488 -16.46 8.37 3.01
N CYS A 489 -17.66 8.75 2.63
CA CYS A 489 -17.92 10.10 2.18
C CYS A 489 -17.73 11.02 3.38
N VAL A 490 -16.62 11.75 3.42
CA VAL A 490 -16.30 12.65 4.54
C VAL A 490 -17.39 13.73 4.72
N ALA A 491 -18.09 14.02 3.63
CA ALA A 491 -19.23 14.92 3.61
C ALA A 491 -20.58 14.25 3.96
N ASP A 492 -20.65 12.91 4.09
CA ASP A 492 -21.79 12.18 4.68
C ASP A 492 -21.69 12.21 6.21
N VAL A 493 -21.95 13.40 6.75
CA VAL A 493 -21.84 13.70 8.18
C VAL A 493 -22.84 12.87 9.00
N ASN A 494 -23.94 12.45 8.38
CA ASN A 494 -24.99 11.72 9.04
C ASN A 494 -24.80 10.19 8.97
N GLY A 495 -23.93 9.71 8.06
CA GLY A 495 -23.51 8.33 7.92
C GLY A 495 -24.58 7.41 7.34
N ASP A 496 -25.53 7.94 6.56
CA ASP A 496 -26.60 7.15 5.94
C ASP A 496 -26.27 6.65 4.53
N GLY A 497 -25.08 6.99 4.03
CA GLY A 497 -24.58 6.62 2.71
C GLY A 497 -25.15 7.47 1.58
N ALA A 498 -25.86 8.55 1.87
CA ALA A 498 -26.43 9.46 0.89
C ALA A 498 -25.96 10.88 1.15
N LEU A 499 -25.13 11.42 0.24
CA LEU A 499 -24.72 12.82 0.31
C LEU A 499 -25.88 13.75 -0.09
N ASP A 500 -26.53 14.35 0.91
CA ASP A 500 -27.68 15.22 0.69
C ASP A 500 -27.82 16.36 1.71
N ILE A 501 -28.96 17.05 1.67
CA ILE A 501 -29.21 18.21 2.55
C ILE A 501 -29.13 17.85 4.05
N PHE A 502 -29.35 16.59 4.42
CA PHE A 502 -29.30 16.13 5.80
C PHE A 502 -27.88 16.14 6.35
N ASP A 503 -26.85 15.98 5.53
CA ASP A 503 -25.46 16.14 5.93
C ASP A 503 -25.11 17.59 6.24
N ILE A 504 -25.59 18.50 5.40
CA ILE A 504 -25.44 19.94 5.64
C ILE A 504 -26.09 20.30 6.98
N LEU A 505 -27.27 19.74 7.27
CA LEU A 505 -27.95 19.97 8.54
C LEU A 505 -27.22 19.32 9.72
N ALA A 506 -26.65 18.13 9.54
CA ALA A 506 -25.88 17.44 10.57
C ALA A 506 -24.60 18.21 10.90
N PHE A 507 -23.86 18.69 9.90
CA PHE A 507 -22.72 19.58 10.11
C PHE A 507 -23.10 20.85 10.84
N LEU A 508 -24.13 21.58 10.37
CA LEU A 508 -24.52 22.83 11.01
C LEU A 508 -24.93 22.62 12.48
N ALA A 509 -25.46 21.44 12.83
CA ALA A 509 -25.74 21.08 14.20
C ALA A 509 -24.46 20.83 15.03
N LEU A 510 -23.42 20.21 14.45
CA LEU A 510 -22.10 20.07 15.09
C LEU A 510 -21.46 21.44 15.30
N LEU A 511 -21.49 22.31 14.29
CA LEU A 511 -20.93 23.66 14.34
C LEU A 511 -21.63 24.54 15.39
N ASP A 512 -22.98 24.54 15.43
CA ASP A 512 -23.75 25.26 16.45
C ASP A 512 -23.55 24.66 17.86
N GLY A 513 -23.30 23.34 17.92
CA GLY A 513 -22.98 22.62 19.14
C GLY A 513 -21.57 22.87 19.69
N GLY A 514 -20.69 23.47 18.89
CA GLY A 514 -19.27 23.60 19.21
C GLY A 514 -18.54 22.26 19.26
N ASP A 515 -18.99 21.28 18.48
CA ASP A 515 -18.41 19.93 18.42
C ASP A 515 -17.13 19.94 17.57
N VAL A 516 -16.11 19.19 18.01
CA VAL A 516 -14.83 19.06 17.29
C VAL A 516 -15.00 18.39 15.93
N GLY A 517 -16.08 17.61 15.72
CA GLY A 517 -16.42 17.07 14.41
C GLY A 517 -16.81 18.12 13.36
N ALA A 518 -16.94 19.40 13.75
CA ALA A 518 -17.14 20.52 12.84
C ALA A 518 -15.84 21.28 12.49
N ASP A 519 -14.69 20.91 13.05
CA ASP A 519 -13.38 21.52 12.76
C ASP A 519 -12.77 20.86 11.52
N TRP A 520 -13.06 21.43 10.35
CA TRP A 520 -12.70 20.85 9.06
C TRP A 520 -11.34 21.29 8.53
N ASN A 521 -10.81 22.40 9.04
CA ASN A 521 -9.47 22.86 8.70
C ASN A 521 -8.41 22.45 9.76
N GLY A 522 -8.84 21.86 10.87
CA GLY A 522 -8.00 21.31 11.93
C GLY A 522 -7.29 22.37 12.77
N ASP A 523 -7.74 23.63 12.73
CA ASP A 523 -7.09 24.74 13.41
C ASP A 523 -7.59 24.97 14.85
N THR A 524 -8.52 24.13 15.31
CA THR A 524 -9.19 24.17 16.63
C THR A 524 -10.10 25.38 16.84
N VAL A 525 -10.41 26.13 15.77
CA VAL A 525 -11.27 27.31 15.78
C VAL A 525 -12.44 27.12 14.80
N LEU A 526 -13.61 26.80 15.36
CA LEU A 526 -14.85 26.69 14.59
C LEU A 526 -15.28 28.04 14.00
N ASP A 527 -15.09 28.23 12.71
CA ASP A 527 -15.43 29.44 11.98
C ASP A 527 -15.93 29.19 10.54
N ILE A 528 -15.92 30.25 9.71
CA ILE A 528 -16.43 30.17 8.34
C ILE A 528 -15.56 29.30 7.43
N PHE A 529 -14.29 29.12 7.75
CA PHE A 529 -13.37 28.31 6.98
C PHE A 529 -13.70 26.82 7.11
N ASP A 530 -14.23 26.37 8.24
CA ASP A 530 -14.77 25.00 8.39
C ASP A 530 -16.00 24.78 7.52
N VAL A 531 -16.89 25.78 7.46
CA VAL A 531 -18.06 25.74 6.59
C VAL A 531 -17.66 25.67 5.12
N LEU A 532 -16.62 26.41 4.73
CA LEU A 532 -16.10 26.36 3.37
C LEU A 532 -15.44 25.01 3.07
N GLY A 533 -14.65 24.46 3.99
CA GLY A 533 -14.04 23.13 3.86
C GLY A 533 -15.08 22.02 3.72
N PHE A 534 -16.13 22.05 4.55
CA PHE A 534 -17.28 21.16 4.40
C PHE A 534 -17.93 21.25 3.03
N LEU A 535 -18.27 22.47 2.60
CA LEU A 535 -19.00 22.68 1.36
C LEU A 535 -18.16 22.30 0.14
N GLU A 536 -16.84 22.45 0.21
CA GLU A 536 -15.91 21.98 -0.81
C GLU A 536 -15.91 20.45 -0.89
N ALA A 537 -15.88 19.75 0.25
CA ALA A 537 -16.03 18.29 0.31
C ALA A 537 -17.42 17.82 -0.17
N PHE A 538 -18.48 18.54 0.21
CA PHE A 538 -19.86 18.25 -0.19
C PHE A 538 -20.10 18.46 -1.70
N ASP A 539 -19.50 19.49 -2.29
CA ASP A 539 -19.62 19.76 -3.74
C ASP A 539 -18.76 18.80 -4.57
N ALA A 540 -17.62 18.35 -4.02
CA ALA A 540 -16.77 17.33 -4.64
C ALA A 540 -17.45 15.96 -4.73
N GLY A 541 -18.33 15.64 -3.78
CA GLY A 541 -19.05 14.37 -3.73
C GLY A 541 -18.32 13.29 -2.95
N CYS A 542 -18.88 12.07 -3.04
CA CYS A 542 -18.21 10.81 -2.76
C CYS A 542 -17.95 10.12 -4.12
#